data_AF-A0A972APR9-F1
#
_entry.id   AF-A0A972APR9-F1
#
_cell.length_a   1.000
_cell.length_b   1.000
_cell.length_c   1.000
_cell.angle_alpha   90.00
_cell.angle_beta   90.00
_cell.angle_gamma   90.00
#
_symmetry.space_group_name_H-M   'P 1'
#
loop_
_entity.id
_entity.type
_entity.pdbx_description
1 polymer ?
#
loop_
_entity_poly.entity_id
_entity_poly.type
_entity_poly.pdbx_seq_one_letter_code
_entity_poly.pdbx_strand_id
1 'polypeptide(L)'
;MFKKYLMYLIRWQLSTPILAICMYYMTFDVTTKTILANLIGGLIFFWVDRYIFKSTIFSALWEIKEEIVCVDCGTVSKGFRLVKTKNYDRLEDKHPEFRCETCSKKKLEQLKAKGIHV
;
A
#
# COMPACT_ATOMS: atom_id res chain seq x y z
N MET A 1 8.09 13.25 -0.26
CA MET A 1 8.76 12.68 -1.45
C MET A 1 10.26 12.50 -1.23
N PHE A 2 11.02 13.55 -0.87
CA PHE A 2 12.49 13.49 -0.72
C PHE A 2 13.02 12.43 0.27
N LYS A 3 12.42 12.30 1.46
CA LYS A 3 12.82 11.27 2.44
C LYS A 3 12.70 9.83 1.91
N LYS A 4 11.64 9.55 1.13
CA LYS A 4 11.42 8.23 0.53
C LYS A 4 12.41 7.95 -0.60
N TYR A 5 12.71 8.96 -1.41
CA TYR A 5 13.71 8.86 -2.46
C TYR A 5 15.12 8.62 -1.90
N LEU A 6 15.50 9.34 -0.83
CA LEU A 6 16.76 9.12 -0.14
C LEU A 6 16.86 7.71 0.46
N MET A 7 15.80 7.21 1.11
CA MET A 7 15.77 5.83 1.62
C MET A 7 15.85 4.80 0.49
N TYR A 8 15.21 5.06 -0.65
CA TYR A 8 15.31 4.22 -1.83
C TYR A 8 16.74 4.16 -2.38
N LEU A 9 17.44 5.31 -2.43
CA LEU A 9 18.85 5.38 -2.85
C LEU A 9 19.78 4.67 -1.88
N ILE A 10 19.59 4.83 -0.56
CA ILE A 10 20.39 4.14 0.46
C ILE A 10 20.19 2.62 0.33
N ARG A 11 18.94 2.17 0.20
CA ARG A 11 18.63 0.76 -0.05
C ARG A 11 19.35 0.26 -1.31
N TRP A 12 19.33 1.05 -2.38
CA TRP A 12 20.00 0.69 -3.63
C TRP A 12 21.52 0.51 -3.43
N GLN A 13 22.15 1.42 -2.69
CA GLN A 13 23.59 1.33 -2.37
C GLN A 13 23.93 0.14 -1.46
N LEU A 14 23.01 -0.31 -0.60
CA LEU A 14 23.23 -1.44 0.31
C LEU A 14 23.21 -2.80 -0.39
N SER A 15 22.73 -2.90 -1.63
CA SER A 15 22.68 -4.19 -2.34
C SER A 15 24.07 -4.69 -2.73
N THR A 16 24.93 -3.80 -3.19
CA THR A 16 26.32 -4.04 -3.56
C THR A 16 27.21 -4.55 -2.41
N PRO A 17 27.25 -3.92 -1.21
CA PRO A 17 28.06 -4.41 -0.11
C PRO A 17 27.58 -5.75 0.44
N ILE A 18 26.27 -6.02 0.44
CA ILE A 18 25.74 -7.34 0.86
C ILE A 18 26.25 -8.43 -0.09
N LEU A 19 26.20 -8.18 -1.41
CA LEU A 19 26.74 -9.10 -2.40
C LEU A 19 28.27 -9.29 -2.21
N ALA A 20 29.01 -8.20 -2.02
CA ALA A 20 30.45 -8.23 -1.80
C ALA A 20 30.84 -9.02 -0.54
N ILE A 21 30.13 -8.84 0.57
CA ILE A 21 30.34 -9.59 1.81
C ILE A 21 30.09 -11.08 1.58
N CYS A 22 29.00 -11.44 0.90
CA CYS A 22 28.70 -12.84 0.60
C CYS A 22 29.78 -13.48 -0.29
N MET A 23 30.26 -12.75 -1.30
CA MET A 23 31.31 -13.21 -2.20
C MET A 23 32.67 -13.36 -1.50
N TYR A 24 32.98 -12.49 -0.53
CA TYR A 24 34.24 -12.48 0.21
C TYR A 24 34.32 -13.59 1.27
N TYR A 25 33.25 -13.81 2.05
CA TYR A 25 33.28 -14.76 3.16
C TYR A 25 32.95 -16.20 2.77
N MET A 26 32.23 -16.41 1.67
CA MET A 26 31.93 -17.77 1.21
C MET A 26 33.16 -18.40 0.52
N THR A 27 33.35 -19.70 0.67
CA THR A 27 34.44 -20.46 0.03
C THR A 27 33.99 -21.32 -1.15
N PHE A 28 32.69 -21.32 -1.48
CA PHE A 28 32.12 -22.09 -2.59
C PHE A 28 32.56 -21.63 -3.99
N ASP A 29 32.14 -22.38 -5.01
CA ASP A 29 32.23 -21.96 -6.41
C ASP A 29 31.52 -20.60 -6.61
N VAL A 30 32.04 -19.79 -7.52
CA VAL A 30 31.48 -18.49 -7.94
C VAL A 30 29.98 -18.60 -8.23
N THR A 31 29.55 -19.70 -8.85
CA THR A 31 28.13 -19.93 -9.19
C THR A 31 27.28 -20.09 -7.93
N THR A 32 27.71 -20.95 -7.00
CA THR A 32 27.01 -21.20 -5.73
C THR A 32 27.01 -19.96 -4.83
N LYS A 33 28.13 -19.22 -4.78
CA LYS A 33 28.23 -17.94 -4.06
C LYS A 33 27.23 -16.93 -4.56
N THR A 34 27.10 -16.79 -5.87
CA THR A 34 26.19 -15.84 -6.50
C THR A 34 24.74 -16.18 -6.18
N ILE A 35 24.36 -17.47 -6.27
CA ILE A 35 23.00 -17.93 -5.92
C ILE A 35 22.68 -17.63 -4.46
N LEU A 36 23.59 -17.98 -3.54
CA LEU A 36 23.40 -17.75 -2.11
C LEU A 36 23.39 -16.25 -1.75
N ALA A 37 24.26 -15.45 -2.35
CA ALA A 37 24.29 -14.01 -2.15
C ALA A 37 22.98 -13.34 -2.56
N ASN A 38 22.41 -13.75 -3.70
CA ASN A 38 21.11 -13.26 -4.15
C ASN A 38 19.97 -13.71 -3.23
N LEU A 39 20.01 -14.94 -2.71
CA LEU A 39 19.00 -15.43 -1.77
C LEU A 39 19.05 -14.66 -0.44
N ILE A 40 20.24 -14.47 0.13
CA ILE A 40 20.46 -13.69 1.36
C ILE A 40 20.04 -12.24 1.15
N GLY A 41 20.46 -11.63 0.03
CA GLY A 41 20.03 -10.30 -0.36
C GLY A 41 18.51 -10.18 -0.42
N GLY A 42 17.84 -11.10 -1.11
CA GLY A 42 16.39 -11.14 -1.22
C GLY A 42 15.68 -11.25 0.14
N LEU A 43 16.18 -12.10 1.04
CA LEU A 43 15.63 -12.26 2.39
C LEU A 43 15.74 -10.98 3.22
N ILE A 44 16.89 -10.29 3.17
CA ILE A 44 17.10 -9.04 3.90
C ILE A 44 16.28 -7.90 3.28
N PHE A 45 16.35 -7.73 1.95
CA PHE A 45 15.68 -6.64 1.25
C PHE A 45 14.17 -6.75 1.31
N PHE A 46 13.59 -7.95 1.35
CA PHE A 46 12.15 -8.13 1.52
C PHE A 46 11.62 -7.39 2.77
N TRP A 47 12.32 -7.50 3.90
CA TRP A 47 11.92 -6.84 5.14
C TRP A 47 12.14 -5.32 5.08
N VAL A 48 13.27 -4.89 4.50
CA VAL A 48 13.58 -3.46 4.31
C VAL A 48 12.56 -2.78 3.40
N ASP A 49 12.24 -3.39 2.26
CA ASP A 49 11.23 -2.90 1.32
C ASP A 49 9.85 -2.89 1.95
N ARG A 50 9.47 -3.97 2.67
CA ARG A 50 8.21 -4.01 3.42
C ARG A 50 8.11 -2.85 4.43
N TYR A 51 9.21 -2.47 5.08
CA TYR A 51 9.21 -1.36 6.03
C TYR A 51 9.12 0.02 5.34
N ILE A 52 9.87 0.24 4.26
CA ILE A 52 9.88 1.50 3.49
C ILE A 52 8.52 1.74 2.81
N PHE A 53 7.95 0.70 2.20
CA PHE A 53 6.74 0.79 1.38
C PHE A 53 5.43 0.58 2.15
N LYS A 54 5.47 0.23 3.44
CA LYS A 54 4.27 0.10 4.31
C LYS A 54 3.37 1.34 4.32
N SER A 55 3.93 2.50 4.00
CA SER A 55 3.20 3.79 3.99
C SER A 55 2.47 4.12 2.70
N THR A 56 2.60 3.32 1.63
CA THR A 56 2.13 3.66 0.28
C THR A 56 0.94 2.86 -0.20
N ILE A 57 0.56 1.78 0.51
CA ILE A 57 -0.60 0.93 0.17
C ILE A 57 -1.84 1.35 0.99
N PHE A 58 -1.98 2.63 1.27
CA PHE A 58 -3.26 3.19 1.75
C PHE A 58 -3.83 4.14 0.70
N SER A 59 -3.79 3.71 -0.57
CA SER A 59 -4.69 4.26 -1.57
C SER A 59 -6.12 4.03 -1.07
N ALA A 60 -6.96 5.05 -1.13
CA ALA A 60 -8.36 4.93 -0.75
C ALA A 60 -8.98 3.74 -1.49
N LEU A 61 -9.38 2.71 -0.76
CA LEU A 61 -10.06 1.56 -1.32
C LEU A 61 -11.52 1.94 -1.54
N TRP A 62 -11.93 1.98 -2.80
CA TRP A 62 -13.30 2.26 -3.20
C TRP A 62 -13.96 0.99 -3.74
N GLU A 63 -15.13 0.67 -3.20
CA GLU A 63 -16.04 -0.30 -3.79
C GLU A 63 -17.04 0.45 -4.68
N ILE A 64 -17.22 -0.05 -5.90
CA ILE A 64 -18.14 0.52 -6.89
C ILE A 64 -19.10 -0.58 -7.33
N LYS A 65 -20.41 -0.28 -7.33
CA LYS A 65 -21.47 -1.18 -7.82
C LYS A 65 -22.33 -0.46 -8.85
N GLU A 66 -22.81 -1.16 -9.88
CA GLU A 66 -23.53 -0.53 -10.99
C GLU A 66 -24.95 -0.09 -10.64
N GLU A 67 -25.66 -0.90 -9.86
CA GLU A 67 -27.04 -0.62 -9.45
C GLU A 67 -27.18 -0.81 -7.94
N ILE A 68 -27.35 0.29 -7.22
CA ILE A 68 -27.68 0.30 -5.80
C ILE A 68 -28.75 1.34 -5.51
N VAL A 69 -29.46 1.14 -4.41
CA VAL A 69 -30.33 2.15 -3.80
C VAL A 69 -29.49 3.00 -2.85
N CYS A 70 -29.35 4.29 -3.13
CA CYS A 70 -28.56 5.19 -2.29
C CYS A 70 -29.17 5.29 -0.88
N VAL A 71 -28.36 5.08 0.17
CA VAL A 71 -28.84 5.14 1.56
C VAL A 71 -29.32 6.54 2.00
N ASP A 72 -28.83 7.61 1.37
CA ASP A 72 -29.16 8.98 1.76
C ASP A 72 -30.32 9.58 0.94
N CYS A 73 -30.45 9.23 -0.35
CA CYS A 73 -31.43 9.85 -1.25
C CYS A 73 -32.39 8.86 -1.93
N GLY A 74 -32.22 7.55 -1.73
CA GLY A 74 -33.09 6.52 -2.30
C GLY A 74 -32.99 6.31 -3.82
N THR A 75 -32.18 7.10 -4.52
CA THR A 75 -32.04 7.00 -5.98
C THR A 75 -31.33 5.71 -6.39
N VAL A 76 -31.87 5.02 -7.40
CA VAL A 76 -31.21 3.88 -8.05
C VAL A 76 -30.16 4.40 -9.00
N SER A 77 -28.90 4.12 -8.71
CA SER A 77 -27.76 4.62 -9.50
C SER A 77 -26.49 3.83 -9.20
N LYS A 78 -25.40 4.18 -9.90
CA LYS A 78 -24.06 3.68 -9.58
C LYS A 78 -23.65 4.08 -8.17
N GLY A 79 -23.31 3.06 -7.38
CA GLY A 79 -22.92 3.15 -5.99
C GLY A 79 -21.43 3.31 -5.80
N PHE A 80 -21.06 4.20 -4.88
CA PHE A 80 -19.70 4.40 -4.42
C PHE A 80 -19.66 4.19 -2.92
N ARG A 81 -18.66 3.45 -2.46
CA ARG A 81 -18.40 3.23 -1.03
C ARG A 81 -16.90 3.35 -0.78
N LEU A 82 -16.55 4.28 0.10
CA LEU A 82 -15.21 4.36 0.66
C LEU A 82 -15.06 3.28 1.73
N VAL A 83 -14.14 2.36 1.53
CA VAL A 83 -13.94 1.20 2.41
C VAL A 83 -12.77 1.43 3.34
N LYS A 84 -11.65 1.92 2.82
CA LYS A 84 -10.43 2.07 3.62
C LYS A 84 -9.60 3.25 3.16
N THR A 85 -9.09 4.03 4.11
CA THR A 85 -8.06 5.06 3.93
C THR A 85 -7.06 5.00 5.09
N LYS A 86 -6.14 5.95 5.15
CA LYS A 86 -5.09 6.02 6.18
C LYS A 86 -5.64 5.97 7.61
N ASN A 87 -6.74 6.67 7.89
CA ASN A 87 -7.34 6.78 9.23
C ASN A 87 -8.83 6.38 9.22
N TYR A 88 -9.23 5.50 8.30
CA TYR A 88 -10.61 5.06 8.15
C TYR A 88 -10.61 3.62 7.64
N ASP A 89 -11.24 2.69 8.36
CA ASP A 89 -11.31 1.29 7.95
C ASP A 89 -12.72 0.73 8.21
N ARG A 90 -13.40 0.33 7.13
CA ARG A 90 -14.74 -0.28 7.12
C ARG A 90 -14.75 -1.57 6.28
N LEU A 91 -13.61 -2.29 6.20
CA LEU A 91 -13.52 -3.57 5.50
C LEU A 91 -14.49 -4.62 6.05
N GLU A 92 -14.65 -4.68 7.38
CA GLU A 92 -15.47 -5.70 8.07
C GLU A 92 -16.90 -5.23 8.39
N ASP A 93 -17.35 -4.14 7.75
CA ASP A 93 -18.68 -3.60 8.02
C ASP A 93 -19.77 -4.57 7.54
N LYS A 94 -20.58 -5.08 8.47
CA LYS A 94 -21.67 -6.04 8.22
C LYS A 94 -22.82 -5.43 7.39
N HIS A 95 -22.93 -4.10 7.33
CA HIS A 95 -23.99 -3.40 6.61
C HIS A 95 -23.37 -2.38 5.63
N PRO A 96 -22.98 -2.81 4.42
CA PRO A 96 -22.28 -1.94 3.49
C PRO A 96 -23.19 -0.85 2.94
N GLU A 97 -22.94 0.39 3.36
CA GLU A 97 -23.67 1.58 2.89
C GLU A 97 -23.11 2.09 1.56
N PHE A 98 -23.86 1.91 0.47
CA PHE A 98 -23.54 2.52 -0.82
C PHE A 98 -24.27 3.85 -1.01
N ARG A 99 -23.58 4.82 -1.60
CA ARG A 99 -24.12 6.14 -1.91
C ARG A 99 -23.98 6.44 -3.40
N CYS A 100 -24.93 7.17 -3.96
CA CYS A 100 -24.78 7.73 -5.30
C CYS A 100 -23.60 8.71 -5.36
N GLU A 101 -23.19 9.12 -6.55
CA GLU A 101 -22.01 9.99 -6.73
C GLU A 101 -22.11 11.31 -5.93
N THR A 102 -23.29 11.96 -5.94
CA THR A 102 -23.50 13.25 -5.27
C THR A 102 -23.45 13.11 -3.75
N CYS A 103 -24.13 12.11 -3.18
CA CYS A 103 -24.13 11.84 -1.74
C CYS A 103 -22.76 11.34 -1.27
N SER A 104 -22.06 10.56 -2.09
CA SER A 104 -20.69 10.11 -1.82
C SER A 104 -19.71 11.29 -1.73
N LYS A 105 -19.77 12.25 -2.66
CA LYS A 105 -18.97 13.49 -2.61
C LYS A 105 -19.26 14.32 -1.35
N LYS A 106 -20.53 14.50 -0.99
CA LYS A 106 -20.91 15.21 0.25
C LYS A 106 -20.35 14.51 1.49
N LYS A 107 -20.46 13.18 1.56
CA LYS A 107 -19.91 12.38 2.66
C LYS A 107 -18.38 12.51 2.72
N LEU A 108 -17.72 12.50 1.57
CA LEU A 108 -16.27 12.66 1.47
C LEU A 108 -15.80 13.99 2.07
N GLU A 109 -16.47 15.10 1.76
CA GLU A 109 -16.16 16.41 2.34
C GLU A 109 -16.39 16.44 3.86
N GLN A 110 -17.44 15.77 4.37
CA GLN A 110 -17.63 15.61 5.81
C GLN A 110 -16.52 14.80 6.47
N LEU A 111 -16.02 13.75 5.81
CA LEU A 111 -14.92 12.94 6.33
C LEU A 111 -13.60 13.73 6.34
N LYS A 112 -13.33 14.52 5.30
CA LYS A 112 -12.19 15.45 5.26
C LYS A 112 -12.26 16.48 6.38
N ALA A 113 -13.43 17.06 6.64
CA ALA A 113 -13.64 17.99 7.75
C ALA A 113 -13.39 17.35 9.12
N LYS A 114 -13.59 16.04 9.25
CA LYS A 114 -13.26 15.24 10.45
C LYS A 114 -11.78 14.79 10.52
N GLY A 115 -10.94 15.23 9.60
CA GLY A 115 -9.51 14.88 9.56
C GLY A 115 -9.20 13.53 8.91
N ILE A 116 -10.16 12.91 8.21
CA ILE A 116 -9.91 11.70 7.45
C ILE A 116 -9.32 12.09 6.10
N HIS A 117 -8.07 11.69 5.89
CA HIS A 117 -7.39 11.86 4.61
C HIS A 117 -7.83 10.75 3.65
N VAL A 118 -8.39 11.14 2.51
CA VAL A 118 -8.86 10.27 1.42
C VAL A 118 -8.07 10.58 0.16
#